data_AF-A0A816FGW2-F1
#
_entry.id   AF-A0A816FGW2-F1
#
_cell.length_a   1.000
_cell.length_b   1.000
_cell.length_c   1.000
_cell.angle_alpha   90.00
_cell.angle_beta   90.00
_cell.angle_gamma   90.00
#
_symmetry.space_group_name_H-M   'P 1'
#
loop_
_entity.id
_entity.type
_entity.pdbx_description
1 polymer ?
#
loop_
_entity_poly.entity_id
_entity_poly.type
_entity_poly.pdbx_seq_one_letter_code
_entity_poly.pdbx_strand_id
1 'polypeptide(L)'
;MAYAEQNVTEDTIAIAKPKPKVCGDVRVTLFELRRGLDVHALAACEIILGSVTYAPMHSLTNVNTTTTTPIRFPYLREVYGYILLGYSSLRSFSSMFPRLSIIHGRELYHSYSLIIMDNFLLDELGLTSLINIRRGNIIIARNAHLCYAKSLRWNDIMETKQTQVITRQNRDNCAFCPTCPSACWSPTQCQQRCSSHCKGNCLSETVCCPIECVGGCYYGNITKPSNLICNACRNMRIYATGRCVQQCPQNMLKTGGSLCVTRTECTSFFMGSGFILEEVSECVISCPSGFSRESGSRCIRCTSSPA
;
A
#
# COMPACT_ATOMS: atom_id res chain seq x y z
N MET A 1 55.27 -7.31 31.47
CA MET A 1 54.43 -7.72 30.34
C MET A 1 53.32 -6.70 30.19
N ALA A 2 53.52 -5.72 29.29
CA ALA A 2 52.53 -4.72 28.96
C ALA A 2 51.71 -5.25 27.78
N TYR A 3 50.39 -5.32 27.94
CA TYR A 3 49.48 -5.61 26.83
C TYR A 3 48.96 -4.28 26.29
N ALA A 4 49.19 -4.07 24.99
CA ALA A 4 48.86 -2.87 24.26
C ALA A 4 47.35 -2.70 24.08
N GLU A 5 46.88 -1.47 24.25
CA GLU A 5 45.56 -1.00 23.85
C GLU A 5 45.46 -1.02 22.31
N GLN A 6 44.55 -1.81 21.76
CA GLN A 6 44.08 -1.65 20.39
C GLN A 6 42.79 -0.84 20.42
N ASN A 7 42.91 0.46 20.15
CA ASN A 7 41.79 1.34 19.82
C ASN A 7 41.20 0.89 18.47
N VAL A 8 40.13 0.10 18.51
CA VAL A 8 39.27 -0.15 17.35
C VAL A 8 38.31 1.03 17.25
N THR A 9 38.59 1.95 16.34
CA THR A 9 37.64 2.97 15.92
C THR A 9 36.46 2.30 15.23
N GLU A 10 35.31 2.29 15.90
CA GLU A 10 34.01 1.85 15.36
C GLU A 10 33.53 2.86 14.29
N ASP A 11 34.09 2.77 13.09
CA ASP A 11 33.50 3.38 11.90
C ASP A 11 32.17 2.67 11.61
N THR A 12 31.11 3.26 12.13
CA THR A 12 29.73 2.86 11.88
C THR A 12 29.40 3.17 10.42
N ILE A 13 29.63 2.21 9.52
CA ILE A 13 28.98 2.18 8.21
C ILE A 13 27.48 2.02 8.49
N ALA A 14 26.77 3.16 8.58
CA ALA A 14 25.33 3.18 8.52
C ALA A 14 24.93 2.60 7.16
N ILE A 15 24.59 1.31 7.12
CA ILE A 15 24.01 0.68 5.94
C ILE A 15 22.71 1.44 5.66
N ALA A 16 22.77 2.37 4.69
CA ALA A 16 21.62 3.15 4.29
C ALA A 16 20.51 2.17 3.89
N LYS A 17 19.37 2.24 4.58
CA LYS A 17 18.21 1.41 4.23
C LYS A 17 17.90 1.63 2.74
N PRO A 18 17.77 0.57 1.92
CA PRO A 18 17.49 0.73 0.51
C PRO A 18 16.20 1.53 0.32
N LYS A 19 16.21 2.46 -0.65
CA LYS A 19 15.05 3.30 -0.93
C LYS A 19 13.85 2.41 -1.33
N PRO A 20 12.63 2.75 -0.88
CA PRO A 20 11.43 1.96 -1.19
C PRO A 20 11.19 1.93 -2.70
N LYS A 21 10.94 0.77 -3.31
CA LYS A 21 10.63 0.73 -4.76
C LYS A 21 9.21 1.25 -5.02
N VAL A 22 9.07 2.16 -5.97
CA VAL A 22 7.78 2.66 -6.47
C VAL A 22 7.41 1.98 -7.78
N CYS A 23 6.17 1.51 -7.86
CA CYS A 23 5.63 0.83 -9.03
C CYS A 23 4.35 1.53 -9.51
N GLY A 24 4.01 1.37 -10.80
CA GLY A 24 2.73 1.79 -11.35
C GLY A 24 1.64 0.73 -11.12
N ASP A 25 0.63 0.70 -11.99
CA ASP A 25 -0.41 -0.33 -11.96
C ASP A 25 0.17 -1.76 -11.96
N VAL A 26 -0.40 -2.59 -11.09
CA VAL A 26 -0.05 -4.00 -10.98
C VAL A 26 -1.25 -4.83 -11.39
N ARG A 27 -1.13 -5.53 -12.52
CA ARG A 27 -2.16 -6.45 -13.01
C ARG A 27 -1.57 -7.86 -13.10
N VAL A 28 -2.14 -8.75 -12.32
CA VAL A 28 -1.85 -10.18 -12.29
C VAL A 28 -3.11 -10.89 -12.71
N THR A 29 -3.37 -10.96 -14.02
CA THR A 29 -4.43 -11.78 -14.58
C THR A 29 -3.85 -12.92 -15.41
N LEU A 30 -4.71 -13.85 -15.82
CA LEU A 30 -4.32 -14.92 -16.73
C LEU A 30 -3.62 -14.41 -17.99
N PHE A 31 -4.02 -13.23 -18.49
CA PHE A 31 -3.43 -12.61 -19.67
C PHE A 31 -1.98 -12.19 -19.44
N GLU A 32 -1.69 -11.44 -18.36
CA GLU A 32 -0.32 -11.01 -18.06
C GLU A 32 0.59 -12.19 -17.70
N LEU A 33 0.07 -13.19 -16.97
CA LEU A 33 0.83 -14.40 -16.64
C LEU A 33 1.26 -15.16 -17.91
N ARG A 34 0.37 -15.31 -18.89
CA ARG A 34 0.71 -15.93 -20.19
C ARG A 34 1.73 -15.14 -21.01
N ARG A 35 1.83 -13.83 -20.77
CA ARG A 35 2.82 -12.96 -21.42
C ARG A 35 4.18 -12.93 -20.71
N GLY A 36 4.37 -13.74 -19.68
CA GLY A 36 5.63 -13.83 -18.95
C GLY A 36 5.84 -12.66 -17.97
N LEU A 37 4.79 -12.23 -17.28
CA LEU A 37 4.90 -11.21 -16.22
C LEU A 37 6.03 -11.54 -15.23
N ASP A 38 6.96 -10.60 -15.07
CA ASP A 38 8.01 -10.70 -14.05
C ASP A 38 7.45 -10.39 -12.66
N VAL A 39 7.03 -11.44 -11.96
CA VAL A 39 6.49 -11.38 -10.60
C VAL A 39 7.55 -11.01 -9.56
N HIS A 40 8.83 -11.25 -9.83
CA HIS A 40 9.92 -10.92 -8.92
C HIS A 40 10.19 -9.42 -8.91
N ALA A 41 10.11 -8.77 -10.07
CA ALA A 41 10.16 -7.32 -10.14
C ALA A 41 9.05 -6.66 -9.30
N LEU A 42 7.86 -7.26 -9.23
CA LEU A 42 6.73 -6.75 -8.48
C LEU A 42 6.84 -6.96 -6.96
N ALA A 43 7.50 -8.04 -6.52
CA ALA A 43 7.63 -8.36 -5.09
C ALA A 43 8.39 -7.29 -4.29
N ALA A 44 9.27 -6.53 -4.96
CA ALA A 44 10.05 -5.46 -4.35
C ALA A 44 9.28 -4.14 -4.15
N CYS A 45 8.09 -4.00 -4.73
CA CYS A 45 7.29 -2.77 -4.64
C CYS A 45 6.85 -2.49 -3.19
N GLU A 46 7.19 -1.33 -2.66
CA GLU A 46 6.70 -0.84 -1.36
C GLU A 46 5.53 0.14 -1.53
N ILE A 47 5.52 0.90 -2.62
CA ILE A 47 4.49 1.88 -2.96
C ILE A 47 4.00 1.62 -4.38
N ILE A 48 2.67 1.56 -4.56
CA ILE A 48 2.02 1.46 -5.87
C ILE A 48 1.28 2.77 -6.16
N LEU A 49 1.82 3.54 -7.11
CA LEU A 49 1.19 4.73 -7.69
C LEU A 49 0.23 4.32 -8.82
N GLY A 50 -0.81 3.59 -8.45
CA GLY A 50 -1.80 3.01 -9.36
C GLY A 50 -2.69 2.04 -8.61
N SER A 51 -3.30 1.12 -9.35
CA SER A 51 -4.22 0.12 -8.82
C SER A 51 -3.60 -1.28 -8.84
N VAL A 52 -4.09 -2.16 -7.95
CA VAL A 52 -3.69 -3.58 -7.91
C VAL A 52 -4.88 -4.43 -8.35
N THR A 53 -4.68 -5.26 -9.36
CA THR A 53 -5.64 -6.28 -9.79
C THR A 53 -4.97 -7.65 -9.73
N TYR A 54 -5.44 -8.51 -8.84
CA TYR A 54 -5.03 -9.91 -8.75
C TYR A 54 -6.22 -10.79 -9.07
N ALA A 55 -6.24 -11.32 -10.30
CA ALA A 55 -7.29 -12.16 -10.85
C ALA A 55 -6.74 -13.23 -11.79
N PRO A 56 -5.95 -14.20 -11.29
CA PRO A 56 -5.28 -15.19 -12.13
C PRO A 56 -6.24 -16.17 -12.83
N MET A 57 -7.51 -16.23 -12.41
CA MET A 57 -8.54 -17.13 -12.96
C MET A 57 -8.10 -18.59 -12.99
N HIS A 58 -7.74 -19.14 -11.83
CA HIS A 58 -7.40 -20.56 -11.74
C HIS A 58 -8.59 -21.44 -12.13
N SER A 59 -8.37 -22.36 -13.08
CA SER A 59 -9.36 -23.38 -13.42
C SER A 59 -9.53 -24.33 -12.23
N LEU A 60 -10.74 -24.40 -11.69
CA LEU A 60 -11.11 -25.37 -10.66
C LEU A 60 -11.15 -26.82 -11.20
N THR A 61 -10.93 -27.04 -12.50
CA THR A 61 -11.17 -28.32 -13.18
C THR A 61 -9.92 -29.03 -13.71
N ASN A 62 -8.69 -28.60 -13.37
CA ASN A 62 -7.50 -29.41 -13.66
C ASN A 62 -6.39 -29.21 -12.62
N VAL A 63 -6.30 -30.15 -11.69
CA VAL A 63 -5.32 -30.21 -10.58
C VAL A 63 -3.90 -30.61 -11.06
N ASN A 64 -3.67 -30.68 -12.38
CA ASN A 64 -2.40 -31.13 -12.96
C ASN A 64 -1.57 -30.03 -13.64
N THR A 65 -1.75 -28.76 -13.29
CA THR A 65 -0.74 -27.72 -13.57
C THR A 65 -0.02 -27.37 -12.29
N THR A 66 1.12 -28.04 -12.11
CA THR A 66 2.24 -27.76 -11.20
C THR A 66 2.21 -26.37 -10.54
N THR A 67 1.95 -26.36 -9.22
CA THR A 67 2.58 -25.47 -8.23
C THR A 67 3.03 -24.09 -8.73
N THR A 68 2.10 -23.22 -9.12
CA THR A 68 2.39 -21.80 -9.16
C THR A 68 2.36 -21.29 -7.73
N THR A 69 3.55 -21.05 -7.17
CA THR A 69 3.67 -20.38 -5.88
C THR A 69 2.88 -19.06 -5.93
N PRO A 70 2.02 -18.79 -4.94
CA PRO A 70 1.22 -17.58 -4.97
C PRO A 70 2.14 -16.36 -4.92
N ILE A 71 1.86 -15.38 -5.79
CA ILE A 71 2.62 -14.13 -5.89
C ILE A 71 2.47 -13.36 -4.58
N ARG A 72 3.58 -12.80 -4.08
CA ARG A 72 3.63 -12.08 -2.80
C ARG A 72 4.17 -10.68 -2.98
N PHE A 73 3.68 -9.77 -2.15
CA PHE A 73 4.11 -8.38 -2.04
C PHE A 73 4.56 -8.09 -0.60
N PRO A 74 5.67 -8.69 -0.15
CA PRO A 74 6.09 -8.66 1.26
C PRO A 74 6.47 -7.26 1.77
N TYR A 75 6.76 -6.32 0.85
CA TYR A 75 7.13 -4.95 1.18
C TYR A 75 6.01 -3.94 0.89
N LEU A 76 4.93 -4.33 0.21
CA LEU A 76 3.87 -3.39 -0.18
C LEU A 76 3.18 -2.82 1.06
N ARG A 77 3.18 -1.50 1.17
CA ARG A 77 2.55 -0.75 2.28
C ARG A 77 1.42 0.14 1.83
N GLU A 78 1.52 0.73 0.64
CA GLU A 78 0.58 1.73 0.17
C GLU A 78 0.18 1.47 -1.28
N VAL A 79 -1.14 1.50 -1.53
CA VAL A 79 -1.73 1.49 -2.87
C VAL A 79 -2.53 2.77 -3.06
N TYR A 80 -2.22 3.54 -4.11
CA TYR A 80 -2.83 4.86 -4.32
C TYR A 80 -4.20 4.79 -5.02
N GLY A 81 -4.41 3.78 -5.85
CA GLY A 81 -5.68 3.47 -6.51
C GLY A 81 -6.54 2.50 -5.71
N TYR A 82 -7.19 1.57 -6.41
CA TYR A 82 -7.99 0.50 -5.81
C TYR A 82 -7.21 -0.83 -5.74
N ILE A 83 -7.72 -1.77 -4.95
CA ILE A 83 -7.29 -3.16 -4.93
C ILE A 83 -8.47 -4.06 -5.30
N LEU A 84 -8.28 -4.89 -6.33
CA LEU A 84 -9.21 -5.94 -6.76
C LEU A 84 -8.55 -7.30 -6.59
N LEU A 85 -9.15 -8.15 -5.76
CA LEU A 85 -8.72 -9.52 -5.50
C LEU A 85 -9.86 -10.48 -5.86
N GLY A 86 -9.70 -11.25 -6.93
CA GLY A 86 -10.74 -12.19 -7.35
C GLY A 86 -10.21 -13.42 -8.04
N TYR A 87 -11.05 -14.45 -8.17
CA TYR A 87 -10.71 -15.71 -8.83
C TYR A 87 -9.36 -16.31 -8.38
N SER A 88 -9.02 -16.09 -7.12
CA SER A 88 -7.82 -16.61 -6.47
C SER A 88 -8.07 -17.98 -5.86
N SER A 89 -7.04 -18.82 -5.83
CA SER A 89 -7.01 -20.08 -5.08
C SER A 89 -6.48 -19.92 -3.65
N LEU A 90 -6.20 -18.68 -3.22
CA LEU A 90 -5.70 -18.40 -1.87
C LEU A 90 -6.76 -18.60 -0.80
N ARG A 91 -6.32 -19.16 0.34
CA ARG A 91 -7.12 -19.27 1.57
C ARG A 91 -7.11 -18.01 2.43
N SER A 92 -6.06 -17.20 2.32
CA SER A 92 -5.87 -15.94 3.05
C SER A 92 -4.92 -15.03 2.27
N PHE A 93 -5.16 -13.72 2.27
CA PHE A 93 -4.23 -12.75 1.66
C PHE A 93 -3.12 -12.28 2.61
N SER A 94 -3.06 -12.81 3.84
CA SER A 94 -2.03 -12.44 4.85
C SER A 94 -0.61 -12.64 4.35
N SER A 95 -0.36 -13.74 3.64
CA SER A 95 0.97 -14.01 3.07
C SER A 95 1.26 -13.21 1.80
N MET A 96 0.23 -12.69 1.13
CA MET A 96 0.36 -11.87 -0.08
C MET A 96 0.64 -10.41 0.27
N PHE A 97 -0.09 -9.85 1.25
CA PHE A 97 -0.01 -8.44 1.65
C PHE A 97 0.25 -8.28 3.16
N PRO A 98 1.37 -8.82 3.70
CA PRO A 98 1.59 -8.83 5.14
C PRO A 98 1.74 -7.42 5.73
N ARG A 99 2.11 -6.42 4.92
CA ARG A 99 2.43 -5.06 5.36
C ARG A 99 1.54 -3.98 4.74
N LEU A 100 0.51 -4.35 3.97
CA LEU A 100 -0.38 -3.38 3.33
C LEU A 100 -1.11 -2.60 4.42
N SER A 101 -0.84 -1.30 4.50
CA SER A 101 -1.36 -0.42 5.54
C SER A 101 -2.45 0.52 5.05
N ILE A 102 -2.34 1.00 3.80
CA ILE A 102 -3.24 2.04 3.27
C ILE A 102 -3.69 1.73 1.86
N ILE A 103 -4.98 2.00 1.62
CA ILE A 103 -5.53 2.20 0.28
C ILE A 103 -6.01 3.65 0.17
N HIS A 104 -5.41 4.44 -0.72
CA HIS A 104 -5.76 5.86 -0.83
C HIS A 104 -7.05 6.09 -1.64
N GLY A 105 -7.40 5.21 -2.59
CA GLY A 105 -8.65 5.32 -3.36
C GLY A 105 -8.74 6.59 -4.22
N ARG A 106 -7.60 7.04 -4.78
CA ARG A 106 -7.58 8.14 -5.75
C ARG A 106 -8.24 7.72 -7.06
N GLU A 107 -7.91 6.52 -7.51
CA GLU A 107 -8.64 5.80 -8.55
C GLU A 107 -9.58 4.77 -7.89
N LEU A 108 -10.80 4.65 -8.39
CA LEU A 108 -11.81 3.74 -7.88
C LEU A 108 -12.32 2.84 -9.00
N TYR A 109 -12.54 1.55 -8.71
CA TYR A 109 -13.22 0.63 -9.61
C TYR A 109 -14.71 0.69 -9.34
N HIS A 110 -15.49 1.35 -10.21
CA HIS A 110 -16.93 1.57 -10.02
C HIS A 110 -17.29 2.11 -8.61
N SER A 111 -16.54 3.12 -8.15
CA SER A 111 -16.67 3.73 -6.80
C SER A 111 -16.13 2.90 -5.62
N TYR A 112 -15.55 1.72 -5.87
CA TYR A 112 -14.92 0.89 -4.84
C TYR A 112 -13.39 1.06 -4.84
N SER A 113 -12.80 1.06 -3.64
CA SER A 113 -11.36 1.05 -3.44
C SER A 113 -10.83 -0.32 -3.00
N LEU A 114 -11.70 -1.17 -2.45
CA LEU A 114 -11.38 -2.56 -2.13
C LEU A 114 -12.49 -3.50 -2.64
N ILE A 115 -12.10 -4.42 -3.51
CA ILE A 115 -12.98 -5.38 -4.17
C ILE A 115 -12.42 -6.77 -3.92
N ILE A 116 -13.16 -7.61 -3.19
CA ILE A 116 -12.77 -8.99 -2.90
C ILE A 116 -13.92 -9.90 -3.31
N MET A 117 -13.80 -10.54 -4.46
CA MET A 117 -14.94 -11.22 -5.07
C MET A 117 -14.56 -12.50 -5.79
N ASP A 118 -15.45 -13.51 -5.77
CA ASP A 118 -15.27 -14.76 -6.52
C ASP A 118 -14.02 -15.57 -6.10
N ASN A 119 -13.61 -15.48 -4.83
CA ASN A 119 -12.53 -16.31 -4.27
C ASN A 119 -13.14 -17.49 -3.50
N PHE A 120 -13.42 -18.58 -4.20
CA PHE A 120 -14.16 -19.71 -3.63
C PHE A 120 -13.44 -20.38 -2.46
N LEU A 121 -12.10 -20.48 -2.49
CA LEU A 121 -11.30 -21.14 -1.46
C LEU A 121 -10.87 -20.21 -0.30
N LEU A 122 -11.28 -18.94 -0.32
CA LEU A 122 -10.86 -17.95 0.67
C LEU A 122 -11.57 -18.22 2.01
N ASP A 123 -10.80 -18.49 3.06
CA ASP A 123 -11.30 -18.76 4.42
C ASP A 123 -11.37 -17.48 5.26
N GLU A 124 -10.44 -16.55 5.04
CA GLU A 124 -10.31 -15.27 5.75
C GLU A 124 -9.66 -14.19 4.86
N LEU A 125 -9.86 -12.91 5.17
CA LEU A 125 -9.27 -11.82 4.37
C LEU A 125 -7.76 -11.72 4.56
N GLY A 126 -7.26 -11.80 5.80
CA GLY A 126 -5.83 -11.74 6.09
C GLY A 126 -5.14 -10.38 5.89
N LEU A 127 -5.87 -9.29 5.64
CA LEU A 127 -5.29 -7.94 5.49
C LEU A 127 -4.99 -7.27 6.84
N THR A 128 -4.26 -7.97 7.71
CA THR A 128 -4.14 -7.65 9.14
C THR A 128 -3.46 -6.31 9.44
N SER A 129 -2.60 -5.85 8.54
CA SER A 129 -1.91 -4.57 8.62
C SER A 129 -2.72 -3.40 8.08
N LEU A 130 -3.90 -3.64 7.48
CA LEU A 130 -4.72 -2.61 6.85
C LEU A 130 -5.41 -1.77 7.93
N ILE A 131 -4.95 -0.52 8.04
CA ILE A 131 -5.34 0.42 9.10
C ILE A 131 -6.14 1.59 8.54
N ASN A 132 -6.04 1.88 7.24
CA ASN A 132 -6.74 3.01 6.65
C ASN A 132 -7.15 2.81 5.19
N ILE A 133 -8.40 3.14 4.87
CA ILE A 133 -8.90 3.34 3.51
C ILE A 133 -9.44 4.77 3.44
N ARG A 134 -8.80 5.62 2.63
CA ARG A 134 -9.08 7.06 2.64
C ARG A 134 -10.38 7.41 1.91
N ARG A 135 -10.57 6.80 0.74
CA ARG A 135 -11.70 7.03 -0.16
C ARG A 135 -12.14 5.73 -0.83
N GLY A 136 -13.43 5.66 -1.16
CA GLY A 136 -14.03 4.56 -1.91
C GLY A 136 -14.79 3.57 -1.03
N ASN A 137 -15.74 2.87 -1.66
CA ASN A 137 -16.54 1.83 -1.04
C ASN A 137 -15.78 0.50 -0.97
N ILE A 138 -16.30 -0.44 -0.18
CA ILE A 138 -15.79 -1.80 -0.06
C ILE A 138 -16.86 -2.78 -0.52
N ILE A 139 -16.47 -3.75 -1.35
CA ILE A 139 -17.33 -4.89 -1.71
C ILE A 139 -16.60 -6.19 -1.49
N ILE A 140 -17.21 -7.06 -0.69
CA ILE A 140 -16.73 -8.41 -0.39
C ILE A 140 -17.88 -9.36 -0.69
N ALA A 141 -17.82 -10.06 -1.82
CA ALA A 141 -18.96 -10.87 -2.25
C ALA A 141 -18.59 -12.17 -2.95
N ARG A 142 -19.49 -13.15 -2.93
CA ARG A 142 -19.29 -14.44 -3.64
C ARG A 142 -18.02 -15.19 -3.22
N ASN A 143 -17.64 -15.10 -1.95
CA ASN A 143 -16.54 -15.88 -1.37
C ASN A 143 -17.16 -16.94 -0.44
N ALA A 144 -17.55 -18.09 -1.01
CA ALA A 144 -18.43 -19.06 -0.35
C ALA A 144 -17.88 -19.64 0.97
N HIS A 145 -16.56 -19.71 1.14
CA HIS A 145 -15.90 -20.20 2.37
C HIS A 145 -15.46 -19.09 3.33
N LEU A 146 -15.57 -17.81 2.93
CA LEU A 146 -15.00 -16.69 3.67
C LEU A 146 -15.74 -16.43 4.97
N CYS A 147 -15.01 -16.53 6.07
CA CYS A 147 -15.41 -16.11 7.41
C CYS A 147 -14.79 -14.75 7.79
N TYR A 148 -15.22 -14.21 8.94
CA TYR A 148 -14.65 -13.03 9.60
C TYR A 148 -14.76 -11.68 8.87
N ALA A 149 -15.25 -11.63 7.63
CA ALA A 149 -15.49 -10.36 6.93
C ALA A 149 -16.52 -9.46 7.67
N LYS A 150 -17.51 -10.07 8.34
CA LYS A 150 -18.52 -9.39 9.16
C LYS A 150 -18.04 -9.08 10.59
N SER A 151 -16.96 -9.70 11.07
CA SER A 151 -16.42 -9.42 12.41
C SER A 151 -15.51 -8.19 12.45
N LEU A 152 -15.14 -7.65 11.31
CA LEU A 152 -14.31 -6.45 11.20
C LEU A 152 -15.14 -5.18 11.40
N ARG A 153 -14.61 -4.23 12.17
CA ARG A 153 -15.14 -2.86 12.24
C ARG A 153 -14.56 -2.03 11.13
N TRP A 154 -15.18 -2.09 9.96
CA TRP A 154 -14.77 -1.32 8.78
C TRP A 154 -14.77 0.20 9.02
N ASN A 155 -15.68 0.70 9.87
CA ASN A 155 -15.72 2.10 10.25
C ASN A 155 -14.45 2.59 10.96
N ASP A 156 -13.65 1.71 11.55
CA ASP A 156 -12.37 2.08 12.17
C ASP A 156 -11.24 2.19 11.13
N ILE A 157 -11.39 1.51 9.99
CA ILE A 157 -10.43 1.50 8.88
C ILE A 157 -10.78 2.62 7.88
N MET A 158 -12.06 2.91 7.67
CA MET A 158 -12.50 3.94 6.71
C MET A 158 -12.34 5.35 7.28
N GLU A 159 -11.61 6.19 6.55
CA GLU A 159 -11.45 7.62 6.89
C GLU A 159 -12.78 8.37 6.67
N THR A 160 -13.44 8.10 5.54
CA THR A 160 -14.74 8.68 5.20
C THR A 160 -15.88 7.87 5.85
N LYS A 161 -16.75 8.49 6.65
CA LYS A 161 -17.83 7.77 7.37
C LYS A 161 -19.08 7.45 6.53
N GLN A 162 -19.18 7.99 5.32
CA GLN A 162 -20.32 7.80 4.41
C GLN A 162 -20.08 6.70 3.36
N THR A 163 -18.96 5.99 3.42
CA THR A 163 -18.64 4.91 2.48
C THR A 163 -19.42 3.64 2.79
N GLN A 164 -19.86 2.96 1.73
CA GLN A 164 -20.62 1.73 1.85
C GLN A 164 -19.70 0.52 1.94
N VAL A 165 -20.07 -0.44 2.79
CA VAL A 165 -19.44 -1.75 2.89
C VAL A 165 -20.48 -2.81 2.57
N ILE A 166 -20.32 -3.45 1.42
CA ILE A 166 -21.24 -4.47 0.93
C ILE A 166 -20.62 -5.84 1.19
N THR A 167 -21.29 -6.64 2.03
CA THR A 167 -20.95 -8.05 2.24
C THR A 167 -22.13 -8.93 1.84
N ARG A 168 -21.98 -9.79 0.83
CA ARG A 168 -23.08 -10.65 0.33
C ARG A 168 -22.56 -11.96 -0.24
N GLN A 169 -23.33 -13.03 -0.15
CA GLN A 169 -22.93 -14.33 -0.74
C GLN A 169 -21.56 -14.80 -0.23
N ASN A 170 -21.25 -14.53 1.04
CA ASN A 170 -20.12 -15.10 1.77
C ASN A 170 -20.67 -16.12 2.79
N ARG A 171 -19.80 -16.78 3.56
CA ARG A 171 -20.27 -17.72 4.59
C ARG A 171 -20.97 -16.98 5.74
N ASP A 172 -22.19 -17.40 6.07
CA ASP A 172 -22.99 -16.77 7.14
C ASP A 172 -22.77 -17.42 8.52
N ASN A 173 -22.54 -18.74 8.58
CA ASN A 173 -22.42 -19.50 9.83
C ASN A 173 -20.95 -19.72 10.23
N CYS A 174 -20.29 -18.66 10.69
CA CYS A 174 -18.93 -18.70 11.21
C CYS A 174 -18.91 -18.51 12.74
N ALA A 175 -17.97 -19.15 13.43
CA ALA A 175 -17.75 -18.86 14.85
C ALA A 175 -17.27 -17.41 15.03
N PHE A 176 -17.82 -16.69 15.99
CA PHE A 176 -17.41 -15.32 16.28
C PHE A 176 -16.10 -15.29 17.06
N CYS A 177 -15.19 -14.37 16.70
CA CYS A 177 -13.84 -14.14 17.22
C CYS A 177 -13.57 -14.68 18.65
N PRO A 178 -13.08 -15.92 18.81
CA PRO A 178 -13.02 -16.57 20.11
C PRO A 178 -12.03 -15.92 21.08
N THR A 179 -10.96 -15.29 20.57
CA THR A 179 -9.89 -14.72 21.38
C THR A 179 -9.88 -13.19 21.40
N CYS A 180 -10.80 -12.53 20.70
CA CYS A 180 -10.78 -11.08 20.52
C CYS A 180 -12.01 -10.42 21.12
N PRO A 181 -11.85 -9.33 21.89
CA PRO A 181 -12.96 -8.73 22.63
C PRO A 181 -14.00 -8.04 21.73
N SER A 182 -13.72 -7.79 20.45
CA SER A 182 -14.67 -7.07 19.60
C SER A 182 -14.59 -7.36 18.10
N ALA A 183 -13.40 -7.39 17.52
CA ALA A 183 -13.21 -7.58 16.09
C ALA A 183 -11.93 -8.33 15.79
N CYS A 184 -11.94 -9.13 14.72
CA CYS A 184 -10.81 -9.96 14.33
C CYS A 184 -10.74 -10.15 12.83
N TRP A 185 -9.51 -10.30 12.34
CA TRP A 185 -9.18 -10.71 10.98
C TRP A 185 -9.26 -12.23 10.79
N SER A 186 -9.01 -12.98 11.87
CA SER A 186 -9.02 -14.45 11.96
C SER A 186 -9.33 -14.89 13.39
N PRO A 187 -9.50 -16.19 13.70
CA PRO A 187 -9.76 -16.66 15.06
C PRO A 187 -8.71 -16.24 16.10
N THR A 188 -7.47 -15.97 15.67
CA THR A 188 -6.33 -15.69 16.54
C THR A 188 -5.74 -14.29 16.35
N GLN A 189 -6.18 -13.53 15.35
CA GLN A 189 -5.66 -12.19 15.05
C GLN A 189 -6.74 -11.13 15.20
N CYS A 190 -6.61 -10.33 16.26
CA CYS A 190 -7.54 -9.25 16.55
C CYS A 190 -7.32 -8.04 15.65
N GLN A 191 -8.39 -7.31 15.36
CA GLN A 191 -8.28 -6.00 14.72
C GLN A 191 -7.66 -5.03 15.72
N GLN A 192 -6.56 -4.38 15.34
CA GLN A 192 -5.89 -3.40 16.19
C GLN A 192 -6.87 -2.29 16.57
N ARG A 193 -6.91 -1.96 17.86
CA ARG A 193 -7.74 -0.88 18.40
C ARG A 193 -6.83 0.19 19.00
N CYS A 194 -7.16 1.44 18.69
CA CYS A 194 -6.62 2.58 19.41
C CYS A 194 -7.63 3.09 20.42
N SER A 195 -7.14 3.67 21.52
CA SER A 195 -7.97 4.46 22.42
C SER A 195 -8.66 5.59 21.65
N SER A 196 -9.88 5.94 22.05
CA SER A 196 -10.64 7.06 21.49
C SER A 196 -9.88 8.38 21.61
N HIS A 197 -9.03 8.52 22.64
CA HIS A 197 -8.17 9.68 22.85
C HIS A 197 -7.21 9.91 21.66
N CYS A 198 -6.65 8.83 21.09
CA CYS A 198 -5.73 8.91 19.95
C CYS A 198 -6.44 8.99 18.60
N LYS A 199 -7.78 9.00 18.56
CA LYS A 199 -8.60 9.09 17.34
C LYS A 199 -8.16 8.10 16.23
N GLY A 200 -7.81 6.87 16.60
CA GLY A 200 -7.37 5.85 15.63
C GLY A 200 -5.89 5.93 15.23
N ASN A 201 -5.09 6.83 15.80
CA ASN A 201 -3.68 7.03 15.46
C ASN A 201 -2.77 6.79 16.67
N CYS A 202 -2.47 5.53 16.97
CA CYS A 202 -1.73 5.15 18.16
C CYS A 202 -0.63 4.11 17.86
N LEU A 203 0.38 4.12 18.71
CA LEU A 203 1.42 3.09 18.80
C LEU A 203 0.94 1.95 19.70
N SER A 204 0.30 2.30 20.81
CA SER A 204 -0.30 1.41 21.80
C SER A 204 -1.59 2.03 22.33
N GLU A 205 -2.33 1.34 23.21
CA GLU A 205 -3.57 1.88 23.78
C GLU A 205 -3.40 3.25 24.47
N THR A 206 -2.20 3.53 25.01
CA THR A 206 -1.91 4.75 25.77
C THR A 206 -0.99 5.73 25.05
N VAL A 207 -0.26 5.30 24.01
CA VAL A 207 0.70 6.15 23.29
C VAL A 207 0.15 6.54 21.93
N CYS A 208 -0.20 7.82 21.76
CA CYS A 208 -0.65 8.37 20.49
C CYS A 208 0.52 8.68 19.55
N CYS A 209 0.28 8.55 18.25
CA CYS A 209 1.25 8.89 17.22
C CYS A 209 1.17 10.38 16.86
N PRO A 210 2.24 10.95 16.26
CA PRO A 210 2.23 12.30 15.71
C PRO A 210 1.02 12.56 14.81
N ILE A 211 0.51 13.79 14.82
CA ILE A 211 -0.72 14.16 14.09
C ILE A 211 -0.57 14.03 12.57
N GLU A 212 0.67 14.05 12.08
CA GLU A 212 1.05 13.83 10.69
C GLU A 212 0.91 12.36 10.27
N CYS A 213 0.87 11.43 11.23
CA CYS A 213 0.63 10.02 10.98
C CYS A 213 -0.87 9.71 10.81
N VAL A 214 -1.14 8.60 10.13
CA VAL A 214 -2.48 8.00 10.02
C VAL A 214 -2.41 6.52 10.38
N GLY A 215 -3.39 6.03 11.14
CA GLY A 215 -3.53 4.62 11.51
C GLY A 215 -2.33 4.03 12.28
N GLY A 216 -1.56 4.88 12.96
CA GLY A 216 -0.49 4.47 13.86
C GLY A 216 0.93 4.69 13.33
N CYS A 217 1.88 4.28 14.16
CA CYS A 217 3.30 4.47 13.99
C CYS A 217 4.05 3.38 14.77
N TYR A 218 5.34 3.24 14.49
CA TYR A 218 6.22 2.28 15.16
C TYR A 218 7.62 2.87 15.34
N TYR A 219 8.38 2.36 16.31
CA TYR A 219 9.76 2.80 16.50
C TYR A 219 10.64 2.27 15.37
N GLY A 220 11.29 3.19 14.64
CA GLY A 220 12.29 2.83 13.64
C GLY A 220 13.60 2.36 14.26
N ASN A 221 13.94 2.91 15.43
CA ASN A 221 15.04 2.45 16.27
C ASN A 221 14.65 2.63 17.75
N ILE A 222 14.63 1.53 18.50
CA ILE A 222 14.20 1.49 19.90
C ILE A 222 15.15 2.29 20.80
N THR A 223 16.43 2.45 20.41
CA THR A 223 17.42 3.23 21.18
C THR A 223 17.28 4.74 21.01
N LYS A 224 16.48 5.20 20.03
CA LYS A 224 16.18 6.61 19.81
C LYS A 224 14.64 6.80 19.75
N PRO A 225 13.96 6.86 20.89
CA PRO A 225 12.49 6.95 20.96
C PRO A 225 11.88 8.19 20.28
N SER A 226 12.68 9.18 19.89
CA SER A 226 12.24 10.30 19.03
C SER A 226 12.04 9.91 17.55
N ASN A 227 12.38 8.68 17.14
CA ASN A 227 12.31 8.22 15.75
C ASN A 227 11.08 7.33 15.50
N LEU A 228 9.89 7.87 15.74
CA LEU A 228 8.64 7.24 15.34
C LEU A 228 8.46 7.35 13.82
N ILE A 229 8.26 6.21 13.18
CA ILE A 229 7.94 6.11 11.75
C ILE A 229 6.44 5.87 11.63
N CYS A 230 5.76 6.75 10.90
CA CYS A 230 4.33 6.59 10.64
C CYS A 230 4.09 5.36 9.75
N ASN A 231 2.97 4.65 9.99
CA ASN A 231 2.49 3.67 9.03
C ASN A 231 2.02 4.33 7.72
N ALA A 232 1.52 5.56 7.84
CA ALA A 232 0.92 6.36 6.79
C ALA A 232 1.09 7.85 7.06
N CYS A 233 1.14 8.67 6.02
CA CYS A 233 1.13 10.12 6.16
C CYS A 233 -0.25 10.73 5.89
N ARG A 234 -0.66 11.64 6.76
CA ARG A 234 -1.92 12.39 6.63
C ARG A 234 -1.92 13.23 5.36
N ASN A 235 -0.84 13.96 5.08
CA ASN A 235 -0.78 14.87 3.94
C ASN A 235 0.24 14.38 2.92
N MET A 236 1.52 14.63 3.17
CA MET A 236 2.59 14.31 2.24
C MET A 236 3.62 13.40 2.89
N ARG A 237 4.23 12.51 2.10
CA ARG A 237 5.35 11.64 2.51
C ARG A 237 6.59 12.01 1.71
N ILE A 238 7.71 12.28 2.38
CA ILE A 238 9.00 12.41 1.70
C ILE A 238 9.47 11.01 1.32
N TYR A 239 9.64 10.74 0.03
CA TYR A 239 9.99 9.42 -0.48
C TYR A 239 11.31 8.88 0.11
N ALA A 240 12.37 9.68 0.12
CA ALA A 240 13.70 9.26 0.55
C ALA A 240 13.76 8.84 2.04
N THR A 241 12.98 9.49 2.91
CA THR A 241 13.07 9.33 4.36
C THR A 241 11.85 8.66 4.97
N GLY A 242 10.74 8.58 4.23
CA GLY A 242 9.44 8.16 4.73
C GLY A 242 8.79 9.14 5.72
N ARG A 243 9.39 10.32 5.97
CA ARG A 243 8.86 11.31 6.91
C ARG A 243 7.57 11.94 6.40
N CYS A 244 6.62 12.13 7.30
CA CYS A 244 5.38 12.84 7.00
C CYS A 244 5.55 14.35 7.18
N VAL A 245 5.06 15.11 6.20
CA VAL A 245 5.08 16.57 6.19
C VAL A 245 3.73 17.12 5.75
N GLN A 246 3.45 18.36 6.13
CA GLN A 246 2.19 19.03 5.76
C GLN A 246 2.13 19.35 4.27
N GLN A 247 3.24 19.83 3.70
CA GLN A 247 3.39 20.18 2.29
C GLN A 247 4.78 19.73 1.82
N CYS A 248 4.93 19.45 0.52
CA CYS A 248 6.25 19.16 -0.02
C CYS A 248 7.18 20.37 0.15
N PRO A 249 8.42 20.17 0.58
CA PRO A 249 9.43 21.24 0.61
C PRO A 249 9.57 21.91 -0.77
N GLN A 250 9.91 23.20 -0.80
CA GLN A 250 9.96 23.99 -2.04
C GLN A 250 10.89 23.43 -3.13
N ASN A 251 11.90 22.64 -2.74
CA ASN A 251 12.86 22.00 -3.65
C ASN A 251 12.47 20.57 -4.07
N MET A 252 11.26 20.12 -3.74
CA MET A 252 10.74 18.79 -4.06
C MET A 252 9.51 18.87 -4.96
N LEU A 253 9.33 17.82 -5.76
CA LEU A 253 8.19 17.65 -6.64
C LEU A 253 7.15 16.75 -5.97
N LYS A 254 5.87 17.01 -6.23
CA LYS A 254 4.76 16.16 -5.81
C LYS A 254 4.50 15.09 -6.87
N THR A 255 4.31 13.84 -6.46
CA THR A 255 3.93 12.72 -7.32
C THR A 255 2.90 11.82 -6.65
N GLY A 256 2.05 11.17 -7.44
CA GLY A 256 0.90 10.41 -6.93
C GLY A 256 -0.05 11.26 -6.08
N GLY A 257 0.13 12.58 -6.09
CA GLY A 257 -0.53 13.59 -5.30
C GLY A 257 -0.33 13.59 -3.77
N SER A 258 0.49 12.72 -3.17
CA SER A 258 0.88 12.79 -1.74
C SER A 258 2.30 12.30 -1.43
N LEU A 259 3.13 12.07 -2.45
CA LEU A 259 4.52 11.69 -2.30
C LEU A 259 5.41 12.85 -2.77
N CYS A 260 6.40 13.23 -1.97
CA CYS A 260 7.39 14.24 -2.33
C CYS A 260 8.69 13.56 -2.76
N VAL A 261 9.19 13.93 -3.93
CA VAL A 261 10.38 13.35 -4.56
C VAL A 261 11.33 14.45 -5.00
N THR A 262 12.62 14.18 -5.04
CA THR A 262 13.57 15.08 -5.71
C THR A 262 13.40 15.03 -7.22
N ARG A 263 13.99 15.98 -7.95
CA ARG A 263 14.06 15.93 -9.42
C ARG A 263 14.72 14.64 -9.93
N THR A 264 15.80 14.19 -9.27
CA THR A 264 16.52 12.95 -9.63
C THR A 264 15.72 11.69 -9.33
N GLU A 265 14.94 11.70 -8.25
CA GLU A 265 14.02 10.61 -7.95
C GLU A 265 12.91 10.56 -8.98
N CYS A 266 12.34 11.70 -9.38
CA CYS A 266 11.33 11.76 -10.41
C CYS A 266 11.80 11.11 -11.72
N THR A 267 12.97 11.49 -12.23
CA THR A 267 13.46 10.97 -13.51
C THR A 267 13.83 9.48 -13.45
N SER A 268 14.12 8.94 -12.26
CA SER A 268 14.38 7.49 -12.08
C SER A 268 13.12 6.66 -11.84
N PHE A 269 11.99 7.29 -11.48
CA PHE A 269 10.71 6.60 -11.32
C PHE A 269 10.23 6.01 -12.64
N PHE A 270 9.35 5.00 -12.53
CA PHE A 270 8.73 4.33 -13.68
C PHE A 270 9.77 3.80 -14.69
N MET A 271 10.86 3.20 -14.20
CA MET A 271 11.96 2.69 -15.04
C MET A 271 12.63 3.78 -15.90
N GLY A 272 12.78 4.99 -15.36
CA GLY A 272 13.45 6.09 -16.08
C GLY A 272 12.51 6.94 -16.94
N SER A 273 11.19 6.82 -16.76
CA SER A 273 10.19 7.48 -17.60
C SER A 273 9.37 8.56 -16.88
N GLY A 274 9.80 9.00 -15.70
CA GLY A 274 9.19 10.17 -15.05
C GLY A 274 9.52 11.47 -15.78
N PHE A 275 8.54 12.38 -15.84
CA PHE A 275 8.66 13.71 -16.42
C PHE A 275 8.37 14.79 -15.37
N ILE A 276 9.13 15.88 -15.43
CA ILE A 276 9.00 17.02 -14.54
C ILE A 276 8.12 18.09 -15.19
N LEU A 277 7.10 18.51 -14.44
CA LEU A 277 6.22 19.63 -14.78
C LEU A 277 6.51 20.79 -13.82
N GLU A 278 7.44 21.67 -14.23
CA GLU A 278 8.00 22.72 -13.36
C GLU A 278 6.93 23.76 -12.91
N GLU A 279 5.97 24.10 -13.78
CA GLU A 279 4.94 25.12 -13.49
C GLU A 279 4.14 24.87 -12.22
N VAL A 280 3.93 23.59 -11.87
CA VAL A 280 3.17 23.16 -10.68
C VAL A 280 4.01 22.31 -9.73
N SER A 281 5.32 22.19 -9.97
CA SER A 281 6.23 21.36 -9.19
C SER A 281 5.74 19.92 -9.02
N GLU A 282 5.31 19.30 -10.13
CA GLU A 282 4.82 17.91 -10.14
C GLU A 282 5.71 16.97 -10.96
N CYS A 283 5.72 15.71 -10.55
CA CYS A 283 6.35 14.61 -11.26
C CYS A 283 5.29 13.64 -11.77
N VAL A 284 5.23 13.47 -13.08
CA VAL A 284 4.18 12.75 -13.81
C VAL A 284 4.78 11.64 -14.69
N ILE A 285 4.03 10.57 -14.93
CA ILE A 285 4.44 9.49 -15.84
C ILE A 285 4.28 9.88 -17.32
N SER A 286 3.43 10.86 -17.61
CA SER A 286 3.18 11.39 -18.94
C SER A 286 2.77 12.85 -18.84
N CYS A 287 3.21 13.67 -19.80
CA CYS A 287 2.79 15.07 -19.85
C CYS A 287 1.27 15.17 -20.00
N PRO A 288 0.60 16.00 -19.19
CA PRO A 288 -0.85 16.19 -19.28
C PRO A 288 -1.24 16.94 -20.57
N SER A 289 -2.53 16.96 -20.87
CA SER A 289 -3.07 17.70 -22.01
C SER A 289 -2.65 19.17 -21.98
N GLY A 290 -2.23 19.71 -23.12
CA GLY A 290 -1.66 21.06 -23.23
C GLY A 290 -0.15 21.14 -23.01
N PHE A 291 0.51 20.01 -22.71
CA PHE A 291 1.96 19.92 -22.59
C PHE A 291 2.55 18.89 -23.56
N SER A 292 3.72 19.18 -24.10
CA SER A 292 4.53 18.28 -24.92
C SER A 292 5.81 17.88 -24.19
N ARG A 293 6.38 16.75 -24.60
CA ARG A 293 7.66 16.27 -24.09
C ARG A 293 8.79 17.05 -24.75
N GLU A 294 9.67 17.62 -23.95
CA GLU A 294 10.95 18.19 -24.40
C GLU A 294 12.10 17.21 -24.11
N SER A 295 13.22 17.38 -24.79
CA SER A 295 14.48 16.70 -24.46
C SER A 295 14.82 16.88 -22.97
N GLY A 296 14.99 15.76 -22.24
CA GLY A 296 15.44 15.77 -20.85
C GLY A 296 14.37 15.54 -19.77
N SER A 297 13.39 14.65 -20.00
CA SER A 297 12.36 14.28 -18.99
C SER A 297 11.56 15.48 -18.46
N ARG A 298 11.21 16.42 -19.36
CA ARG A 298 10.46 17.64 -19.02
C ARG A 298 9.17 17.75 -19.83
N CYS A 299 8.16 18.36 -19.22
CA CYS A 299 6.92 18.75 -19.87
C CYS A 299 6.88 20.27 -20.05
N ILE A 300 6.70 20.73 -21.29
CA ILE A 300 6.57 22.15 -21.64
C ILE A 300 5.20 22.41 -22.26
N ARG A 301 4.65 23.62 -22.15
CA ARG A 301 3.37 23.93 -22.80
C ARG A 301 3.49 23.79 -24.31
N CYS A 302 2.46 23.22 -24.92
CA CYS A 302 2.33 23.24 -26.37
C CYS A 302 2.26 24.71 -26.84
N THR A 303 3.14 25.11 -27.75
CA THR A 303 2.99 26.38 -28.44
C THR A 303 1.81 26.23 -29.42
N SER A 304 0.74 26.99 -29.20
CA SER A 304 -0.25 27.20 -30.26
C SER A 304 0.49 27.88 -31.42
N SER A 305 0.62 27.20 -32.55
CA SER A 305 1.11 27.85 -33.77
C SER A 305 0.21 29.05 -34.06
N PRO A 306 0.75 30.28 -34.20
CA PRO A 306 -0.02 31.37 -34.75
C PRO A 306 -0.44 30.99 -36.17
N ALA A 307 -1.74 30.99 -36.43
CA ALA A 307 -2.34 30.82 -37.76
C ALA A 307 -2.02 32.01 -38.66
#